data_AF-A0A0H3BLV3-F1
#
_entry.id   AF-A0A0H3BLV3-F1
#
_cell.length_a   1.000
_cell.length_b   1.000
_cell.length_c   1.000
_cell.angle_alpha   90.00
_cell.angle_beta   90.00
_cell.angle_gamma   90.00
#
_symmetry.space_group_name_H-M   'P 1'
#
loop_
_entity.id
_entity.type
_entity.pdbx_description
1 polymer ?
#
loop_
_entity_poly.entity_id
_entity_poly.type
_entity_poly.pdbx_seq_one_letter_code
_entity_poly.pdbx_strand_id
1 'polypeptide(L)'
;MWAELRLKELTVDFESPKPGQAFTLKKPKASFEATLHCYNAYLTIGKDPNCFINFAQLWDPFVTSDYKQEDVRYAPGFGGYGGKLGYRAQDIGGSGIGLDVGLLSFASNGMWDSGTAHSKYGFGADATLTYTHHRAERIKMELAGNATLEPQYTTGTEQGKNNEQKNRLLWSAGGRLTLTPGYGFRLVLALDVGNIHRSDADIGKTVNVQAKAAEAVSAAVTEFWAQVAQIMANGGVGEFFVKKVRGATLIQQVALVASYLEGKLPNLLTGAQRLGAVVDQVIQRFAELLAKPDPAIALVTFFAWLHRLHVHELGADALLSMQWKWLSSGAYFATAGANMFGRRVFSRQCTDYLDCAAFLKLETKSGDPYTHLLTGLNAGVEARLYIPFTYTSYVSNGGIDYKGKTMRDPINLPVVGKTWLSYQIALGSHAWLKPYAVVYGTTNRFNTDKANNLLREKAMQYHVGFTVSPIEKVEFDARWEQGRLATAPYMLITEDISSDKHFGTFVCGLKIAW
;
A
#
# COMPACT_ATOMS: atom_id res chain seq x y z
N MET A 1 13.23 40.64 11.00
CA MET A 1 11.96 39.91 11.17
C MET A 1 11.00 40.38 10.10
N TRP A 2 10.23 39.50 9.48
CA TRP A 2 9.23 39.86 8.46
C TRP A 2 8.05 38.89 8.52
N ALA A 3 6.88 39.31 8.02
CA ALA A 3 5.67 38.50 8.01
C ALA A 3 5.23 38.21 6.57
N GLU A 4 4.81 36.98 6.31
CA GLU A 4 4.24 36.53 5.05
C GLU A 4 2.76 36.21 5.23
N LEU A 5 1.91 36.70 4.35
CA LEU A 5 0.49 36.34 4.28
C LEU A 5 0.24 35.65 2.93
N ARG A 6 -0.28 34.43 2.97
CA ARG A 6 -0.58 33.63 1.77
C ARG A 6 -2.04 33.23 1.74
N LEU A 7 -2.69 33.56 0.62
CA LEU A 7 -3.97 32.98 0.24
C LEU A 7 -3.71 31.71 -0.58
N LYS A 8 -4.28 30.58 -0.16
CA LYS A 8 -4.13 29.28 -0.84
C LYS A 8 -5.50 28.73 -1.24
N GLU A 9 -5.47 27.92 -2.29
CA GLU A 9 -6.61 27.10 -2.75
C GLU A 9 -7.90 27.89 -3.01
N LEU A 10 -7.79 29.15 -3.45
CA LEU A 10 -8.95 29.95 -3.84
C LEU A 10 -9.67 29.25 -4.99
N THR A 11 -10.75 28.56 -4.66
CA THR A 11 -11.61 27.89 -5.63
C THR A 11 -12.92 28.66 -5.70
N VAL A 12 -13.21 29.14 -6.90
CA VAL A 12 -14.44 29.87 -7.22
C VAL A 12 -15.22 29.01 -8.19
N ASP A 13 -16.12 28.19 -7.65
CA ASP A 13 -16.98 27.35 -8.46
C ASP A 13 -18.26 28.09 -8.84
N PHE A 14 -18.76 27.80 -10.03
CA PHE A 14 -20.08 28.24 -10.48
C PHE A 14 -20.94 26.99 -10.69
N GLU A 15 -22.12 26.96 -10.08
CA GLU A 15 -23.09 25.88 -10.30
C GLU A 15 -24.35 26.45 -10.92
N SER A 16 -24.87 25.77 -11.94
CA SER A 16 -26.24 25.99 -12.39
C SER A 16 -27.11 24.99 -11.64
N PRO A 17 -28.07 25.44 -10.82
CA PRO A 17 -28.89 24.53 -10.02
C PRO A 17 -29.65 23.51 -10.86
N LYS A 18 -29.98 23.86 -12.11
CA LYS A 18 -30.71 23.04 -13.11
C LYS A 18 -30.37 23.47 -14.54
N PRO A 19 -30.46 22.58 -15.54
CA PRO A 19 -30.29 22.95 -16.95
C PRO A 19 -31.19 24.13 -17.34
N GLY A 20 -30.60 25.19 -17.89
CA GLY A 20 -31.32 26.41 -18.31
C GLY A 20 -31.40 27.54 -17.27
N GLN A 21 -30.86 27.37 -16.05
CA GLN A 21 -30.74 28.46 -15.08
C GLN A 21 -29.37 29.15 -15.09
N ALA A 22 -29.35 30.42 -14.69
CA ALA A 22 -28.14 31.20 -14.54
C ALA A 22 -27.18 30.54 -13.54
N PHE A 23 -25.90 30.59 -13.86
CA PHE A 23 -24.85 30.12 -12.97
C PHE A 23 -24.81 30.96 -11.69
N THR A 24 -24.78 30.29 -10.54
CA THR A 24 -24.62 30.91 -9.23
C THR A 24 -23.24 30.60 -8.67
N LEU A 25 -22.65 31.58 -7.97
CA LEU A 25 -21.37 31.42 -7.29
C LEU A 25 -21.53 30.46 -6.12
N LYS A 26 -20.80 29.35 -6.14
CA LYS A 26 -20.63 28.51 -4.95
C LYS A 26 -19.77 29.28 -3.94
N LYS A 27 -20.07 29.16 -2.65
CA LYS A 27 -19.28 29.82 -1.59
C LYS A 27 -17.78 29.56 -1.84
N PRO A 28 -16.95 30.60 -2.02
CA PRO A 28 -15.54 30.42 -2.29
C PRO A 28 -14.91 29.61 -1.17
N LYS A 29 -14.12 28.59 -1.54
CA LYS A 29 -13.23 27.92 -0.60
C LYS A 29 -11.87 28.61 -0.71
N ALA A 30 -11.34 29.06 0.41
CA ALA A 30 -10.02 29.66 0.51
C ALA A 30 -9.40 29.34 1.86
N SER A 31 -8.10 29.09 1.89
CA SER A 31 -7.32 28.95 3.12
C SER A 31 -6.34 30.13 3.25
N PHE A 32 -6.20 30.62 4.48
CA PHE A 32 -5.30 31.73 4.80
C PHE A 32 -4.19 31.24 5.72
N GLU A 33 -2.95 31.50 5.32
CA GLU A 33 -1.73 31.17 6.07
C GLU A 33 -0.98 32.47 6.39
N ALA A 34 -0.53 32.60 7.64
CA ALA A 34 0.39 33.66 8.05
C ALA A 34 1.68 33.04 8.60
N THR A 35 2.83 33.51 8.15
CA THR A 35 4.14 33.08 8.66
C THR A 35 4.95 34.26 9.15
N LEU A 36 5.40 34.22 10.40
CA LEU A 36 6.37 35.15 10.96
C LEU A 36 7.77 34.55 10.83
N HIS A 37 8.69 35.28 10.21
CA HIS A 37 10.08 34.90 10.07
C HIS A 37 10.97 35.75 10.98
N CYS A 38 11.70 35.10 11.89
CA CYS A 38 12.71 35.71 12.74
C CYS A 38 14.07 35.01 12.51
N TYR A 39 14.91 35.62 11.68
CA TYR A 39 16.12 34.97 11.15
C TYR A 39 15.76 33.63 10.48
N ASN A 40 16.37 32.53 10.92
CA ASN A 40 16.10 31.18 10.46
C ASN A 40 14.94 30.51 11.21
N ALA A 41 14.40 31.12 12.28
CA ALA A 41 13.21 30.63 12.95
C ALA A 41 11.95 31.11 12.23
N TYR A 42 10.91 30.27 12.22
CA TYR A 42 9.61 30.61 11.65
C TYR A 42 8.46 30.14 12.55
N LEU A 43 7.38 30.91 12.56
CA LEU A 43 6.09 30.53 13.15
C LEU A 43 5.01 30.70 12.09
N THR A 44 4.40 29.60 11.67
CA THR A 44 3.26 29.60 10.73
C THR A 44 1.97 29.32 11.48
N ILE A 45 0.88 30.02 11.16
CA ILE A 45 -0.47 29.83 11.71
C ILE A 45 -1.53 29.82 10.59
N GLY A 46 -2.69 29.22 10.84
CA GLY A 46 -3.83 29.19 9.90
C GLY A 46 -3.75 28.08 8.84
N LYS A 47 -2.67 27.29 8.87
CA LYS A 47 -2.50 26.10 8.05
C LYS A 47 -3.25 24.92 8.69
N ASP A 48 -3.62 23.94 7.88
CA ASP A 48 -3.66 22.56 8.34
C ASP A 48 -2.21 22.15 8.63
N PRO A 49 -1.78 22.06 9.92
CA PRO A 49 -0.41 21.66 10.22
C PRO A 49 -0.25 20.23 9.72
N ASN A 50 0.25 20.08 8.49
CA ASN A 50 0.56 18.79 7.89
C ASN A 50 1.68 18.15 8.71
N CYS A 51 1.29 17.47 9.77
CA CYS A 51 2.06 16.53 10.52
C CYS A 51 2.12 15.23 9.68
N PHE A 52 2.69 15.31 8.48
CA PHE A 52 2.54 14.27 7.46
C PHE A 52 3.41 13.05 7.80
N ILE A 53 2.77 11.92 8.12
CA ILE A 53 3.41 10.63 8.44
C ILE A 53 2.81 9.56 7.53
N ASN A 54 3.08 9.67 6.24
CA ASN A 54 2.70 8.66 5.25
C ASN A 54 3.84 8.59 4.21
N PHE A 55 5.03 8.25 4.71
CA PHE A 55 6.26 8.15 3.95
C PHE A 55 6.32 6.86 3.12
N ALA A 56 5.88 5.74 3.69
CA ALA A 56 5.87 4.42 3.08
C ALA A 56 4.52 4.18 2.39
N GLN A 57 4.37 4.71 1.17
CA GLN A 57 3.13 4.53 0.42
C GLN A 57 3.26 3.47 -0.69
N LEU A 58 2.29 2.56 -0.75
CA LEU A 58 2.11 1.70 -1.91
C LEU A 58 1.79 2.53 -3.17
N TRP A 59 2.27 2.06 -4.32
CA TRP A 59 1.98 2.65 -5.63
C TRP A 59 0.49 2.59 -6.00
N ASP A 60 0.05 3.58 -6.77
CA ASP A 60 -1.30 3.63 -7.31
C ASP A 60 -1.58 2.42 -8.22
N PRO A 61 -2.74 1.76 -8.11
CA PRO A 61 -3.11 0.68 -9.02
C PRO A 61 -3.20 1.13 -10.47
N PHE A 62 -3.08 0.18 -11.41
CA PHE A 62 -3.05 0.50 -12.85
C PHE A 62 -4.35 1.13 -13.37
N VAL A 63 -5.50 0.64 -12.91
CA VAL A 63 -6.82 1.07 -13.38
C VAL A 63 -7.79 0.96 -12.21
N THR A 64 -8.38 2.09 -11.80
CA THR A 64 -9.42 2.13 -10.78
C THR A 64 -9.98 3.54 -10.63
N SER A 65 -11.31 3.66 -10.59
CA SER A 65 -12.03 4.84 -10.06
C SER A 65 -12.24 4.74 -8.54
N ASP A 66 -12.04 3.54 -8.01
CA ASP A 66 -12.46 3.16 -6.67
C ASP A 66 -11.29 3.27 -5.70
N TYR A 67 -10.04 3.33 -6.14
CA TYR A 67 -8.92 3.65 -5.25
C TYR A 67 -8.91 5.15 -5.00
N LYS A 68 -9.05 5.52 -3.74
CA LYS A 68 -8.70 6.86 -3.28
C LYS A 68 -7.52 6.69 -2.35
N GLN A 69 -6.41 7.32 -2.70
CA GLN A 69 -5.17 7.28 -1.93
C GLN A 69 -5.42 7.59 -0.44
N GLU A 70 -6.37 8.48 -0.16
CA GLU A 70 -6.77 8.94 1.16
C GLU A 70 -7.46 7.85 2.03
N ASP A 71 -8.12 6.87 1.41
CA ASP A 71 -8.80 5.76 2.10
C ASP A 71 -7.85 4.63 2.52
N VAL A 72 -6.66 4.66 1.94
CA VAL A 72 -5.57 3.69 2.06
C VAL A 72 -4.31 4.47 2.42
N ARG A 73 -4.36 5.42 3.34
CA ARG A 73 -3.14 5.96 3.96
C ARG A 73 -2.95 5.27 5.28
N TYR A 74 -1.70 4.93 5.56
CA TYR A 74 -1.29 4.61 6.90
C TYR A 74 -1.11 5.93 7.66
N ALA A 75 -2.12 6.39 8.40
CA ALA A 75 -1.96 7.44 9.41
C ALA A 75 -3.25 7.65 10.22
N PRO A 76 -3.17 7.89 11.53
CA PRO A 76 -4.02 8.91 12.14
C PRO A 76 -3.55 10.27 11.59
N GLY A 77 -4.08 10.65 10.43
CA GLY A 77 -3.85 11.97 9.86
C GLY A 77 -4.56 13.00 10.72
N PHE A 78 -3.82 13.76 11.52
CA PHE A 78 -4.37 14.91 12.24
C PHE A 78 -4.51 16.06 11.27
N GLY A 79 -5.70 16.62 11.21
CA GLY A 79 -6.00 17.78 10.39
C GLY A 79 -6.70 18.85 11.22
N GLY A 80 -6.78 20.07 10.70
CA GLY A 80 -7.60 21.12 11.29
C GLY A 80 -6.89 22.47 11.33
N TYR A 81 -7.23 23.31 12.31
CA TYR A 81 -6.61 24.63 12.43
C TYR A 81 -5.43 24.56 13.39
N GLY A 82 -4.27 25.07 12.97
CA GLY A 82 -3.08 24.97 13.79
C GLY A 82 -1.94 25.87 13.37
N GLY A 83 -0.78 25.57 13.94
CA GLY A 83 0.45 26.28 13.65
C GLY A 83 1.69 25.41 13.82
N LYS A 84 2.81 25.95 13.35
CA LYS A 84 4.11 25.29 13.35
C LYS A 84 5.19 26.29 13.74
N LEU A 85 5.94 25.98 14.79
CA LEU A 85 7.18 26.64 15.17
C LEU A 85 8.35 25.80 14.67
N GLY A 86 9.27 26.42 13.94
CA GLY A 86 10.42 25.70 13.39
C GLY A 86 11.64 26.56 13.14
N TYR A 87 12.69 25.89 12.70
CA TYR A 87 13.95 26.48 12.29
C TYR A 87 14.35 25.91 10.93
N ARG A 88 14.68 26.78 9.98
CA ARG A 88 15.14 26.42 8.64
C ARG A 88 16.45 27.12 8.33
N ALA A 89 17.46 26.34 7.98
CA ALA A 89 18.72 26.82 7.42
C ALA A 89 19.02 26.10 6.12
N GLN A 90 19.54 26.83 5.14
CA GLN A 90 20.00 26.28 3.88
C GLN A 90 21.51 26.50 3.76
N ASP A 91 22.19 25.56 3.12
CA ASP A 91 23.62 25.63 2.82
C ASP A 91 24.48 26.03 4.04
N ILE A 92 24.31 25.31 5.15
CA ILE A 92 24.93 25.61 6.44
C ILE A 92 26.45 25.66 6.26
N GLY A 93 27.04 26.85 6.38
CA GLY A 93 28.49 27.07 6.23
C GLY A 93 29.04 26.76 4.83
N GLY A 94 28.21 26.80 3.77
CA GLY A 94 28.64 26.45 2.41
C GLY A 94 28.86 24.95 2.18
N SER A 95 28.37 24.10 3.09
CA SER A 95 28.56 22.65 3.03
C SER A 95 27.63 21.92 2.06
N GLY A 96 26.63 22.61 1.50
CA GLY A 96 25.52 22.00 0.78
C GLY A 96 24.48 21.33 1.69
N ILE A 97 24.65 21.37 3.02
CA ILE A 97 23.70 20.80 3.98
C ILE A 97 22.57 21.80 4.26
N GLY A 98 21.33 21.37 4.05
CA GLY A 98 20.13 22.11 4.45
C GLY A 98 19.37 21.37 5.56
N LEU A 99 18.80 22.12 6.49
CA LEU A 99 18.04 21.60 7.63
C LEU A 99 16.73 22.39 7.76
N ASP A 100 15.60 21.70 7.88
CA ASP A 100 14.31 22.27 8.28
C ASP A 100 13.73 21.40 9.40
N VAL A 101 13.54 21.99 10.58
CA VAL A 101 12.98 21.31 11.75
C VAL A 101 11.72 22.05 12.18
N GLY A 102 10.59 21.36 12.12
CA GLY A 102 9.40 21.68 12.89
C GLY A 102 9.55 21.18 14.31
N LEU A 103 9.98 22.06 15.22
CA LEU A 103 10.15 21.73 16.64
C LEU A 103 8.81 21.44 17.32
N LEU A 104 7.77 22.17 16.91
CA LEU A 104 6.43 22.01 17.45
C LEU A 104 5.39 22.37 16.39
N SER A 105 4.64 21.38 15.96
CA SER A 105 3.39 21.53 15.22
C SER A 105 2.24 21.27 16.19
N PHE A 106 1.19 22.10 16.16
CA PHE A 106 0.00 21.94 17.00
C PHE A 106 -1.26 22.10 16.15
N ALA A 107 -2.24 21.24 16.37
CA ALA A 107 -3.46 21.15 15.57
C ALA A 107 -4.71 21.01 16.43
N SER A 108 -5.80 21.71 16.06
CA SER A 108 -7.13 21.56 16.64
C SER A 108 -8.14 21.06 15.62
N ASN A 109 -9.00 20.11 16.01
CA ASN A 109 -10.02 19.53 15.13
C ASN A 109 -11.25 20.41 14.84
N GLY A 110 -11.30 21.63 15.36
CA GLY A 110 -12.41 22.57 15.19
C GLY A 110 -12.05 24.01 15.52
N MET A 111 -12.88 24.94 15.06
CA MET A 111 -12.90 26.31 15.60
C MET A 111 -13.45 26.23 17.03
N TRP A 112 -12.95 27.09 17.92
CA TRP A 112 -13.24 27.13 19.36
C TRP A 112 -14.75 27.15 19.74
N ASP A 113 -15.66 27.37 18.77
CA ASP A 113 -17.08 27.65 18.97
C ASP A 113 -18.04 26.57 18.41
N SER A 114 -17.72 25.28 18.56
CA SER A 114 -18.67 24.19 18.22
C SER A 114 -19.43 23.71 19.46
N GLY A 115 -20.61 24.29 19.68
CA GLY A 115 -21.48 24.14 20.86
C GLY A 115 -22.02 22.74 21.22
N THR A 116 -21.41 21.65 20.79
CA THR A 116 -21.63 20.28 21.33
C THR A 116 -20.45 19.32 21.11
N ALA A 117 -19.37 19.74 20.45
CA ALA A 117 -18.17 18.93 20.23
C ALA A 117 -16.95 19.71 20.75
N HIS A 118 -16.30 19.22 21.80
CA HIS A 118 -15.07 19.84 22.30
C HIS A 118 -13.99 19.80 21.21
N SER A 119 -13.33 20.95 20.99
CA SER A 119 -12.11 21.03 20.19
C SER A 119 -11.02 20.17 20.87
N LYS A 120 -10.41 19.27 20.11
CA LYS A 120 -9.38 18.33 20.56
C LYS A 120 -8.06 18.71 19.94
N TYR A 121 -6.97 18.38 20.62
CA TYR A 121 -5.63 18.85 20.29
C TYR A 121 -4.69 17.71 19.93
N GLY A 122 -3.79 17.99 18.98
CA GLY A 122 -2.68 17.13 18.62
C GLY A 122 -1.38 17.92 18.49
N PHE A 123 -0.26 17.25 18.73
CA PHE A 123 1.07 17.79 18.52
C PHE A 123 1.88 16.92 17.58
N GLY A 124 2.87 17.51 16.94
CA GLY A 124 3.87 16.79 16.17
C GLY A 124 5.17 17.54 16.05
N ALA A 125 6.16 16.83 15.53
CA ALA A 125 7.45 17.37 15.14
C ALA A 125 7.87 16.72 13.82
N ASP A 126 8.63 17.47 13.03
CA ASP A 126 9.18 16.97 11.77
C ASP A 126 10.57 17.54 11.52
N ALA A 127 11.39 16.79 10.79
CA ALA A 127 12.73 17.21 10.41
C ALA A 127 13.02 16.76 8.98
N THR A 128 13.61 17.67 8.20
CA THR A 128 14.14 17.39 6.88
C THR A 128 15.61 17.80 6.84
N LEU A 129 16.48 16.83 6.57
CA LEU A 129 17.89 17.03 6.30
C LEU A 129 18.14 16.79 4.82
N THR A 130 18.82 17.72 4.15
CA THR A 130 19.19 17.64 2.74
C THR A 130 20.68 17.81 2.60
N TYR A 131 21.29 17.07 1.67
CA TYR A 131 22.65 17.31 1.22
C TYR A 131 22.65 17.53 -0.29
N THR A 132 23.13 18.69 -0.70
CA THR A 132 23.19 19.13 -2.09
C THR A 132 24.63 19.25 -2.55
N HIS A 133 24.97 18.61 -3.66
CA HIS A 133 26.31 18.70 -4.25
C HIS A 133 26.20 19.00 -5.75
N HIS A 134 26.89 20.05 -6.21
CA HIS A 134 26.78 20.61 -7.56
C HIS A 134 25.34 20.91 -7.98
N ARG A 135 24.58 21.61 -7.13
CA ARG A 135 23.16 21.99 -7.36
C ARG A 135 22.19 20.82 -7.55
N ALA A 136 22.61 19.61 -7.21
CA ALA A 136 21.75 18.42 -7.21
C ALA A 136 21.64 17.86 -5.79
N GLU A 137 20.41 17.67 -5.31
CA GLU A 137 20.14 16.95 -4.07
C GLU A 137 20.66 15.52 -4.22
N ARG A 138 21.49 15.08 -3.26
CA ARG A 138 22.11 13.74 -3.23
C ARG A 138 21.52 12.87 -2.13
N ILE A 139 21.15 13.49 -1.02
CA ILE A 139 20.56 12.82 0.13
C ILE A 139 19.43 13.70 0.64
N LYS A 140 18.27 13.09 0.88
CA LYS A 140 17.16 13.69 1.61
C LYS A 140 16.69 12.72 2.68
N MET A 141 16.72 13.15 3.93
CA MET A 141 16.18 12.42 5.06
C MET A 141 15.03 13.22 5.63
N GLU A 142 13.87 12.60 5.74
CA GLU A 142 12.66 13.17 6.29
C GLU A 142 12.22 12.31 7.47
N LEU A 143 11.83 12.94 8.57
CA LEU A 143 11.32 12.32 9.78
C LEU A 143 10.10 13.11 10.24
N ALA A 144 9.09 12.43 10.77
CA ALA A 144 7.98 13.08 11.45
C ALA A 144 7.39 12.17 12.54
N GLY A 145 6.84 12.79 13.58
CA GLY A 145 6.22 12.09 14.72
C GLY A 145 5.13 12.94 15.35
N ASN A 146 3.97 12.33 15.64
CA ASN A 146 2.78 13.04 16.09
C ASN A 146 1.99 12.24 17.14
N ALA A 147 1.21 12.94 17.97
CA ALA A 147 0.26 12.34 18.90
C ALA A 147 -0.94 13.25 19.19
N THR A 148 -2.09 12.66 19.53
CA THR A 148 -3.21 13.38 20.15
C THR A 148 -2.97 13.57 21.64
N LEU A 149 -3.53 14.65 22.20
CA LEU A 149 -3.57 14.87 23.65
C LEU A 149 -4.75 14.20 24.32
N GLU A 150 -5.81 13.94 23.55
CA GLU A 150 -7.06 13.39 24.06
C GLU A 150 -7.56 12.27 23.15
N PRO A 151 -8.32 11.32 23.70
CA PRO A 151 -9.17 10.44 22.91
C PRO A 151 -10.15 11.22 22.04
N GLN A 152 -10.65 10.55 21.01
CA GLN A 152 -11.83 10.91 20.22
C GLN A 152 -11.55 12.05 19.22
N TYR A 153 -10.29 12.24 18.85
CA TYR A 153 -9.88 13.21 17.83
C TYR A 153 -10.47 12.83 16.46
N THR A 154 -11.40 13.64 15.95
CA THR A 154 -12.13 13.40 14.69
C THR A 154 -11.79 14.46 13.63
N THR A 155 -10.68 14.30 12.91
CA THR A 155 -10.39 15.04 11.67
C THR A 155 -9.74 14.14 10.64
N GLY A 156 -9.75 14.57 9.37
CA GLY A 156 -9.14 13.84 8.26
C GLY A 156 -10.16 13.02 7.49
N THR A 157 -9.72 11.98 6.79
CA THR A 157 -10.52 11.02 6.01
C THR A 157 -11.48 10.18 6.86
N GLU A 158 -11.56 10.47 8.15
CA GLU A 158 -12.24 9.70 9.19
C GLU A 158 -13.51 10.37 9.72
N GLN A 159 -14.13 11.25 8.94
CA GLN A 159 -15.47 11.78 9.24
C GLN A 159 -16.53 10.67 9.10
N GLY A 160 -16.62 9.77 10.08
CA GLY A 160 -17.60 8.69 10.11
C GLY A 160 -18.09 8.39 11.52
N LYS A 161 -19.40 8.18 11.69
CA LYS A 161 -20.05 7.82 12.97
C LYS A 161 -19.57 6.49 13.57
N ASN A 162 -18.85 5.68 12.78
CA ASN A 162 -18.33 4.37 13.14
C ASN A 162 -16.82 4.39 13.47
N ASN A 163 -16.27 5.55 13.87
CA ASN A 163 -14.90 5.62 14.37
C ASN A 163 -14.84 5.02 15.79
N GLU A 164 -14.47 3.73 15.87
CA GLU A 164 -14.46 2.95 17.12
C GLU A 164 -13.20 3.19 17.97
N GLN A 165 -12.13 3.72 17.37
CA GLN A 165 -10.91 4.18 18.07
C GLN A 165 -11.08 5.55 18.71
N LYS A 166 -12.29 6.12 18.65
CA LYS A 166 -12.60 7.36 19.35
C LYS A 166 -12.14 7.27 20.81
N ASN A 167 -12.14 6.14 21.50
CA ASN A 167 -11.74 6.14 22.91
C ASN A 167 -10.21 6.02 23.19
N ARG A 168 -9.31 6.10 22.20
CA ARG A 168 -7.86 5.94 22.40
C ARG A 168 -7.04 7.18 22.00
N LEU A 169 -5.89 7.34 22.64
CA LEU A 169 -4.84 8.28 22.19
C LEU A 169 -4.21 7.74 20.91
N LEU A 170 -4.10 8.60 19.90
CA LEU A 170 -3.53 8.24 18.59
C LEU A 170 -2.12 8.79 18.49
N TRP A 171 -1.19 7.99 17.99
CA TRP A 171 0.18 8.44 17.69
C TRP A 171 0.67 7.76 16.42
N SER A 172 1.61 8.41 15.74
CA SER A 172 2.35 7.87 14.61
C SER A 172 3.74 8.49 14.52
N ALA A 173 4.68 7.76 13.94
CA ALA A 173 6.04 8.19 13.65
C ALA A 173 6.52 7.53 12.36
N GLY A 174 7.35 8.22 11.59
CA GLY A 174 7.87 7.66 10.35
C GLY A 174 9.00 8.47 9.76
N GLY A 175 9.57 7.95 8.68
CA GLY A 175 10.61 8.62 7.95
C GLY A 175 10.86 8.08 6.56
N ARG A 176 11.59 8.88 5.77
CA ARG A 176 12.04 8.54 4.43
C ARG A 176 13.49 8.95 4.23
N LEU A 177 14.30 8.04 3.70
CA LEU A 177 15.63 8.32 3.17
C LEU A 177 15.59 8.18 1.65
N THR A 178 15.95 9.24 0.95
CA THR A 178 16.14 9.25 -0.51
C THR A 178 17.61 9.51 -0.82
N LEU A 179 18.22 8.61 -1.58
CA LEU A 179 19.58 8.75 -2.10
C LEU A 179 19.54 8.92 -3.62
N THR A 180 20.25 9.92 -4.11
CA THR A 180 20.40 10.29 -5.53
C THR A 180 21.88 10.55 -5.83
N PRO A 181 22.75 9.53 -5.75
CA PRO A 181 24.20 9.67 -5.91
C PRO A 181 24.59 10.17 -7.32
N GLY A 182 23.72 10.04 -8.32
CA GLY A 182 23.92 10.50 -9.69
C GLY A 182 23.71 9.40 -10.71
N TYR A 183 24.02 9.67 -11.98
CA TYR A 183 23.98 8.69 -13.09
C TYR A 183 22.65 7.95 -13.25
N GLY A 184 21.54 8.60 -12.88
CA GLY A 184 20.19 8.03 -12.95
C GLY A 184 19.90 6.97 -11.87
N PHE A 185 20.72 6.87 -10.82
CA PHE A 185 20.43 6.02 -9.68
C PHE A 185 19.61 6.76 -8.61
N ARG A 186 18.59 6.08 -8.09
CA ARG A 186 17.79 6.52 -6.94
C ARG A 186 17.47 5.33 -6.03
N LEU A 187 17.66 5.51 -4.73
CA LEU A 187 17.20 4.59 -3.68
C LEU A 187 16.25 5.35 -2.75
N VAL A 188 15.12 4.75 -2.42
CA VAL A 188 14.16 5.26 -1.44
C VAL A 188 13.91 4.17 -0.41
N LEU A 189 14.08 4.51 0.86
CA LEU A 189 13.69 3.73 2.01
C LEU A 189 12.67 4.54 2.80
N ALA A 190 11.53 3.98 3.14
CA ALA A 190 10.58 4.63 4.03
C ALA A 190 9.98 3.63 5.01
N LEU A 191 9.60 4.13 6.18
CA LEU A 191 8.97 3.37 7.26
C LEU A 191 7.99 4.29 7.98
N ASP A 192 6.78 3.82 8.23
CA ASP A 192 5.82 4.45 9.15
C ASP A 192 5.37 3.43 10.20
N VAL A 193 5.09 3.92 11.42
CA VAL A 193 4.65 3.14 12.59
C VAL A 193 3.68 3.96 13.45
N GLY A 194 2.81 3.31 14.22
CA GLY A 194 1.75 3.98 14.98
C GLY A 194 0.57 3.09 15.33
N ASN A 195 -0.45 3.66 15.97
CA ASN A 195 -1.65 2.92 16.37
C ASN A 195 -2.53 2.52 15.17
N ILE A 196 -3.16 1.35 15.25
CA ILE A 196 -3.98 0.76 14.18
C ILE A 196 -5.42 1.28 14.20
N HIS A 197 -5.97 1.54 13.02
CA HIS A 197 -7.41 1.75 12.79
C HIS A 197 -8.18 0.44 12.60
N ARG A 198 -8.52 -0.27 13.71
CA ARG A 198 -9.31 -1.53 13.68
C ARG A 198 -10.51 -1.50 14.66
N SER A 199 -11.55 -2.29 14.34
CA SER A 199 -12.69 -2.57 15.22
C SER A 199 -12.29 -3.63 16.26
N ASP A 200 -12.81 -3.53 17.49
CA ASP A 200 -12.60 -4.55 18.54
C ASP A 200 -13.28 -5.89 18.17
N ALA A 201 -14.35 -5.84 17.38
CA ALA A 201 -15.04 -7.02 16.84
C ALA A 201 -14.19 -7.81 15.81
N ASP A 202 -13.20 -7.17 15.19
CA ASP A 202 -12.25 -7.80 14.27
C ASP A 202 -10.99 -8.28 14.99
N ILE A 203 -10.66 -7.78 16.20
CA ILE A 203 -9.59 -8.33 17.05
C ILE A 203 -9.90 -9.77 17.45
N GLY A 204 -11.18 -10.10 17.68
CA GLY A 204 -11.62 -11.48 17.94
C GLY A 204 -11.61 -12.40 16.71
N LYS A 205 -11.50 -11.84 15.49
CA LYS A 205 -11.36 -12.58 14.23
C LYS A 205 -9.91 -12.75 13.80
N THR A 206 -8.97 -12.23 14.61
CA THR A 206 -7.54 -12.50 14.45
C THR A 206 -7.34 -14.00 14.34
N VAL A 207 -6.71 -14.46 13.26
CA VAL A 207 -6.33 -15.86 13.12
C VAL A 207 -5.48 -16.23 14.33
N ASN A 208 -6.07 -17.00 15.23
CA ASN A 208 -5.40 -17.46 16.42
C ASN A 208 -4.18 -18.28 15.97
N VAL A 209 -2.99 -17.73 16.19
CA VAL A 209 -1.73 -18.35 15.77
C VAL A 209 -1.62 -19.77 16.35
N GLN A 210 -2.17 -20.00 17.54
CA GLN A 210 -2.25 -21.34 18.12
C GLN A 210 -3.20 -22.25 17.34
N ALA A 211 -4.31 -21.73 16.82
CA ALA A 211 -5.22 -22.49 15.98
C ALA A 211 -4.59 -22.89 14.64
N LYS A 212 -3.78 -22.01 14.02
CA LYS A 212 -3.06 -22.36 12.77
C LYS A 212 -1.89 -23.31 12.99
N ALA A 213 -1.17 -23.15 14.09
CA ALA A 213 -0.18 -24.13 14.51
C ALA A 213 -0.86 -25.49 14.77
N ALA A 214 -2.01 -25.51 15.45
CA ALA A 214 -2.79 -26.72 15.69
C ALA A 214 -3.31 -27.37 14.39
N GLU A 215 -3.76 -26.57 13.41
CA GLU A 215 -4.17 -27.07 12.09
C GLU A 215 -3.01 -27.79 11.38
N ALA A 216 -1.82 -27.17 11.37
CA ALA A 216 -0.62 -27.75 10.76
C ALA A 216 -0.16 -29.03 11.48
N VAL A 217 -0.17 -29.03 12.82
CA VAL A 217 0.13 -30.22 13.63
C VAL A 217 -0.90 -31.32 13.36
N SER A 218 -2.19 -30.99 13.32
CA SER A 218 -3.27 -31.95 13.08
C SER A 218 -3.18 -32.62 11.71
N ALA A 219 -2.88 -31.83 10.66
CA ALA A 219 -2.66 -32.36 9.31
C ALA A 219 -1.46 -33.32 9.26
N ALA A 220 -0.33 -32.92 9.86
CA ALA A 220 0.87 -33.76 9.93
C ALA A 220 0.64 -35.05 10.74
N VAL A 221 -0.11 -34.97 11.85
CA VAL A 221 -0.49 -36.14 12.67
C VAL A 221 -1.40 -37.08 11.88
N THR A 222 -2.39 -36.55 11.17
CA THR A 222 -3.32 -37.36 10.36
C THR A 222 -2.55 -38.17 9.32
N GLU A 223 -1.61 -37.54 8.62
CA GLU A 223 -0.82 -38.23 7.60
C GLU A 223 0.23 -39.17 8.19
N PHE A 224 0.82 -38.81 9.33
CA PHE A 224 1.72 -39.71 10.07
C PHE A 224 1.05 -41.06 10.33
N TRP A 225 -0.20 -41.06 10.80
CA TRP A 225 -0.94 -42.30 11.06
C TRP A 225 -1.31 -43.06 9.80
N ALA A 226 -1.58 -42.38 8.69
CA ALA A 226 -1.84 -43.02 7.40
C ALA A 226 -0.60 -43.75 6.84
N GLN A 227 0.62 -43.31 7.20
CA GLN A 227 1.88 -43.79 6.62
C GLN A 227 2.86 -44.34 7.67
N VAL A 228 2.38 -44.64 8.89
CA VAL A 228 3.24 -44.85 10.07
C VAL A 228 4.28 -45.96 9.86
N ALA A 229 3.88 -47.06 9.21
CA ALA A 229 4.76 -48.19 8.94
C ALA A 229 5.90 -47.84 7.96
N GLN A 230 5.64 -46.98 6.97
CA GLN A 230 6.65 -46.52 6.01
C GLN A 230 7.57 -45.46 6.61
N ILE A 231 7.04 -44.58 7.47
CA ILE A 231 7.80 -43.51 8.12
C ILE A 231 8.80 -44.08 9.13
N MET A 232 8.40 -45.11 9.88
CA MET A 232 9.29 -45.83 10.79
C MET A 232 10.40 -46.59 10.05
N ALA A 233 10.20 -46.94 8.77
CA ALA A 233 11.18 -47.63 7.94
C ALA A 233 12.15 -46.69 7.18
N ASN A 234 11.77 -45.44 6.89
CA ASN A 234 12.45 -44.57 5.91
C ASN A 234 13.05 -43.25 6.45
N GLY A 235 13.29 -43.10 7.77
CA GLY A 235 13.96 -41.90 8.30
C GLY A 235 13.47 -41.37 9.65
N GLY A 236 12.45 -42.00 10.25
CA GLY A 236 12.02 -41.70 11.61
C GLY A 236 11.08 -40.50 11.75
N VAL A 237 10.41 -40.44 12.90
CA VAL A 237 9.26 -39.56 13.14
C VAL A 237 9.63 -38.08 13.08
N GLY A 238 10.77 -37.67 13.66
CA GLY A 238 11.20 -36.26 13.68
C GLY A 238 11.45 -35.66 12.29
N GLU A 239 12.04 -36.44 11.37
CA GLU A 239 12.35 -35.97 10.01
C GLU A 239 11.08 -35.83 9.15
N PHE A 240 10.12 -36.74 9.33
CA PHE A 240 8.79 -36.65 8.71
C PHE A 240 8.08 -35.34 9.07
N PHE A 241 8.02 -35.02 10.38
CA PHE A 241 7.36 -33.80 10.84
C PHE A 241 8.07 -32.54 10.32
N VAL A 242 9.41 -32.50 10.32
CA VAL A 242 10.18 -31.39 9.72
C VAL A 242 9.85 -31.21 8.23
N LYS A 243 9.77 -32.30 7.46
CA LYS A 243 9.45 -32.26 6.03
C LYS A 243 8.02 -31.76 5.79
N LYS A 244 7.06 -32.15 6.64
CA LYS A 244 5.67 -31.69 6.54
C LYS A 244 5.53 -30.22 6.88
N VAL A 245 6.26 -29.75 7.90
CA VAL A 245 6.31 -28.32 8.23
C VAL A 245 6.89 -27.50 7.09
N ARG A 246 7.98 -27.94 6.45
CA ARG A 246 8.52 -27.28 5.25
C ARG A 246 7.53 -27.26 4.06
N GLY A 247 6.63 -28.25 3.98
CA GLY A 247 5.57 -28.32 2.97
C GLY A 247 4.28 -27.59 3.34
N ALA A 248 4.16 -27.09 4.57
CA ALA A 248 2.99 -26.35 5.03
C ALA A 248 2.95 -24.95 4.39
N THR A 249 1.79 -24.31 4.42
CA THR A 249 1.66 -22.92 3.99
C THR A 249 2.55 -21.99 4.83
N LEU A 250 3.04 -20.87 4.27
CA LEU A 250 3.94 -19.96 4.99
C LEU A 250 3.37 -19.53 6.36
N ILE A 251 2.07 -19.25 6.40
CA ILE A 251 1.31 -18.90 7.60
C ILE A 251 1.35 -20.00 8.68
N GLN A 252 1.24 -21.27 8.28
CA GLN A 252 1.36 -22.42 9.18
C GLN A 252 2.80 -22.58 9.68
N GLN A 253 3.79 -22.36 8.81
CA GLN A 253 5.21 -22.39 9.20
C GLN A 253 5.52 -21.31 10.24
N VAL A 254 5.09 -20.07 10.00
CA VAL A 254 5.26 -18.95 10.93
C VAL A 254 4.57 -19.25 12.26
N ALA A 255 3.35 -19.80 12.24
CA ALA A 255 2.61 -20.13 13.44
C ALA A 255 3.29 -21.22 14.30
N LEU A 256 3.87 -22.23 13.65
CA LEU A 256 4.64 -23.28 14.32
C LEU A 256 5.92 -22.73 14.96
N VAL A 257 6.66 -21.89 14.24
CA VAL A 257 7.89 -21.27 14.78
C VAL A 257 7.57 -20.30 15.90
N ALA A 258 6.51 -19.50 15.79
CA ALA A 258 6.04 -18.63 16.87
C ALA A 258 5.67 -19.47 18.11
N SER A 259 4.91 -20.55 17.93
CA SER A 259 4.55 -21.48 19.03
C SER A 259 5.76 -22.13 19.67
N TYR A 260 6.80 -22.46 18.90
CA TYR A 260 8.07 -22.96 19.42
C TYR A 260 8.80 -21.92 20.27
N LEU A 261 8.97 -20.70 19.74
CA LEU A 261 9.65 -19.59 20.43
C LEU A 261 8.91 -19.14 21.71
N GLU A 262 7.58 -19.26 21.74
CA GLU A 262 6.74 -18.97 22.89
C GLU A 262 6.69 -20.13 23.93
N GLY A 263 7.34 -21.27 23.66
CA GLY A 263 7.30 -22.44 24.54
C GLY A 263 5.95 -23.17 24.55
N LYS A 264 5.08 -22.92 23.56
CA LYS A 264 3.73 -23.48 23.46
C LYS A 264 3.63 -24.69 22.53
N LEU A 265 4.62 -24.89 21.65
CA LEU A 265 4.68 -26.05 20.76
C LEU A 265 4.56 -27.40 21.49
N PRO A 266 5.21 -27.63 22.66
CA PRO A 266 5.05 -28.88 23.40
C PRO A 266 3.58 -29.18 23.74
N ASN A 267 2.83 -28.16 24.18
CA ASN A 267 1.42 -28.30 24.55
C ASN A 267 0.52 -28.64 23.35
N LEU A 268 0.84 -28.10 22.17
CA LEU A 268 0.14 -28.43 20.92
C LEU A 268 0.42 -29.86 20.48
N LEU A 269 1.67 -30.32 20.63
CA LEU A 269 2.07 -31.68 20.28
C LEU A 269 1.52 -32.73 21.26
N THR A 270 1.48 -32.43 22.56
CA THR A 270 0.91 -33.33 23.58
C THR A 270 -0.63 -33.39 23.49
N GLY A 271 -1.27 -32.27 23.15
CA GLY A 271 -2.72 -32.21 22.88
C GLY A 271 -3.18 -33.10 21.72
N ALA A 272 -2.27 -33.48 20.82
CA ALA A 272 -2.53 -34.43 19.73
C ALA A 272 -2.56 -35.91 20.19
N GLN A 273 -2.73 -36.18 21.50
CA GLN A 273 -2.95 -37.45 22.23
C GLN A 273 -2.04 -38.66 21.92
N ARG A 274 -1.25 -38.65 20.85
CA ARG A 274 -0.51 -39.81 20.32
C ARG A 274 0.95 -39.52 19.94
N LEU A 275 1.43 -38.29 20.19
CA LEU A 275 2.83 -37.91 19.96
C LEU A 275 3.69 -37.91 21.24
N GLY A 276 3.10 -38.21 22.41
CA GLY A 276 3.75 -38.06 23.72
C GLY A 276 5.15 -38.67 23.84
N ALA A 277 5.37 -39.84 23.24
CA ALA A 277 6.66 -40.55 23.31
C ALA A 277 7.76 -39.98 22.37
N VAL A 278 7.40 -39.06 21.46
CA VAL A 278 8.30 -38.54 20.42
C VAL A 278 8.37 -37.00 20.39
N VAL A 279 7.70 -36.32 21.33
CA VAL A 279 7.64 -34.84 21.40
C VAL A 279 9.03 -34.23 21.47
N ASP A 280 9.90 -34.76 22.33
CA ASP A 280 11.26 -34.23 22.52
C ASP A 280 12.11 -34.36 21.24
N GLN A 281 11.97 -35.47 20.52
CA GLN A 281 12.66 -35.67 19.25
C GLN A 281 12.17 -34.69 18.18
N VAL A 282 10.86 -34.42 18.12
CA VAL A 282 10.28 -33.44 17.18
C VAL A 282 10.76 -32.02 17.51
N ILE A 283 10.77 -31.65 18.79
CA ILE A 283 11.27 -30.34 19.26
C ILE A 283 12.75 -30.17 18.91
N GLN A 284 13.57 -31.19 19.16
CA GLN A 284 14.99 -31.16 18.85
C GLN A 284 15.24 -30.98 17.35
N ARG A 285 14.51 -31.71 16.49
CA ARG A 285 14.61 -31.55 15.03
C ARG A 285 14.14 -30.17 14.54
N PHE A 286 13.16 -29.57 15.21
CA PHE A 286 12.76 -28.18 14.96
C PHE A 286 13.86 -27.19 15.33
N ALA A 287 14.53 -27.39 16.47
CA ALA A 287 15.65 -26.55 16.89
C ALA A 287 16.81 -26.62 15.88
N GLU A 288 17.15 -27.85 15.43
CA GLU A 288 18.17 -28.08 14.40
C GLU A 288 17.79 -27.43 13.06
N LEU A 289 16.50 -27.45 12.70
CA LEU A 289 15.99 -26.79 11.50
C LEU A 289 16.21 -25.27 11.57
N LEU A 290 15.85 -24.63 12.69
CA LEU A 290 15.97 -23.18 12.89
C LEU A 290 17.43 -22.71 12.95
N ALA A 291 18.36 -23.57 13.35
CA ALA A 291 19.79 -23.26 13.41
C ALA A 291 20.48 -23.29 12.02
N LYS A 292 19.83 -23.80 10.97
CA LYS A 292 20.41 -23.87 9.63
C LYS A 292 20.39 -22.51 8.93
N PRO A 293 21.48 -22.11 8.23
CA PRO A 293 21.52 -20.91 7.41
C PRO A 293 20.75 -21.12 6.10
N ASP A 294 19.42 -21.19 6.19
CA ASP A 294 18.49 -21.37 5.08
C ASP A 294 17.63 -20.10 4.93
N PRO A 295 17.66 -19.42 3.77
CA PRO A 295 16.91 -18.18 3.57
C PRO A 295 15.40 -18.31 3.79
N ALA A 296 14.80 -19.47 3.49
CA ALA A 296 13.38 -19.70 3.71
C ALA A 296 13.07 -19.79 5.22
N ILE A 297 13.95 -20.43 5.98
CA ILE A 297 13.83 -20.54 7.44
C ILE A 297 14.08 -19.18 8.10
N ALA A 298 15.06 -18.42 7.62
CA ALA A 298 15.33 -17.07 8.10
C ALA A 298 14.11 -16.16 7.92
N LEU A 299 13.43 -16.26 6.76
CA LEU A 299 12.20 -15.54 6.48
C LEU A 299 11.06 -15.93 7.44
N VAL A 300 10.83 -17.23 7.65
CA VAL A 300 9.81 -17.73 8.60
C VAL A 300 10.12 -17.27 10.03
N THR A 301 11.38 -17.36 10.44
CA THR A 301 11.85 -16.96 11.78
C THR A 301 11.68 -15.46 12.00
N PHE A 302 12.00 -14.65 10.99
CA PHE A 302 11.77 -13.20 11.02
C PHE A 302 10.29 -12.87 11.23
N PHE A 303 9.38 -13.51 10.50
CA PHE A 303 7.94 -13.30 10.68
C PHE A 303 7.42 -13.79 12.02
N ALA A 304 7.93 -14.91 12.54
CA ALA A 304 7.59 -15.38 13.88
C ALA A 304 8.06 -14.41 14.97
N TRP A 305 9.23 -13.80 14.79
CA TRP A 305 9.75 -12.76 15.69
C TRP A 305 8.87 -11.50 15.65
N LEU A 306 8.47 -11.03 14.46
CA LEU A 306 7.54 -9.91 14.32
C LEU A 306 6.19 -10.20 14.99
N HIS A 307 5.67 -11.42 14.85
CA HIS A 307 4.44 -11.83 15.55
C HIS A 307 4.60 -11.72 17.08
N ARG A 308 5.69 -12.26 17.64
CA ARG A 308 5.98 -12.23 19.09
C ARG A 308 6.11 -10.81 19.64
N LEU A 309 6.59 -9.87 18.84
CA LEU A 309 6.67 -8.47 19.22
C LEU A 309 5.32 -7.74 19.21
N HIS A 310 4.21 -8.46 19.02
CA HIS A 310 2.88 -7.86 18.89
C HIS A 310 2.82 -6.79 17.80
N VAL A 311 3.63 -6.93 16.74
CA VAL A 311 3.63 -6.01 15.59
C VAL A 311 2.30 -6.08 14.82
N HIS A 312 1.43 -7.04 15.13
CA HIS A 312 0.04 -7.07 14.67
C HIS A 312 -0.88 -6.10 15.41
N GLU A 313 -0.48 -5.61 16.60
CA GLU A 313 -1.13 -4.56 17.38
C GLU A 313 -0.59 -3.15 17.02
N LEU A 314 0.54 -3.10 16.32
CA LEU A 314 1.14 -1.90 15.74
C LEU A 314 0.84 -1.84 14.24
N GLY A 315 0.38 -0.68 13.78
CA GLY A 315 0.37 -0.42 12.36
C GLY A 315 1.81 -0.09 11.97
N ALA A 316 2.36 -0.81 11.01
CA ALA A 316 3.63 -0.42 10.43
C ALA A 316 3.66 -0.77 8.95
N ASP A 317 4.18 0.12 8.13
CA ASP A 317 4.49 -0.19 6.74
C ASP A 317 5.85 0.39 6.32
N ALA A 318 6.43 -0.23 5.31
CA ALA A 318 7.76 0.07 4.84
C ALA A 318 7.81 0.00 3.31
N LEU A 319 8.58 0.88 2.71
CA LEU A 319 8.82 0.94 1.28
C LEU A 319 10.32 0.91 1.00
N LEU A 320 10.72 0.00 0.12
CA LEU A 320 12.01 0.00 -0.54
C LEU A 320 11.78 0.20 -2.03
N SER A 321 12.39 1.22 -2.63
CA SER A 321 12.35 1.43 -4.08
C SER A 321 13.74 1.77 -4.60
N MET A 322 14.10 1.16 -5.72
CA MET A 322 15.37 1.33 -6.41
C MET A 322 15.11 1.64 -7.88
N GLN A 323 15.85 2.59 -8.43
CA GLN A 323 15.81 2.93 -9.83
C GLN A 323 17.23 3.13 -10.34
N TRP A 324 17.50 2.60 -11.53
CA TRP A 324 18.68 2.92 -12.33
C TRP A 324 18.28 3.14 -13.78
N LYS A 325 18.35 4.40 -14.23
CA LYS A 325 17.90 4.84 -15.56
C LYS A 325 16.46 4.36 -15.81
N TRP A 326 16.26 3.56 -16.87
CA TRP A 326 15.01 2.97 -17.30
C TRP A 326 14.50 1.82 -16.42
N LEU A 327 15.34 1.21 -15.60
CA LEU A 327 14.96 0.07 -14.76
C LEU A 327 14.59 0.56 -13.35
N SER A 328 13.46 0.11 -12.83
CA SER A 328 13.06 0.35 -11.45
C SER A 328 12.37 -0.86 -10.84
N SER A 329 12.55 -1.03 -9.55
CA SER A 329 11.94 -2.10 -8.76
C SER A 329 11.66 -1.60 -7.35
N GLY A 330 10.61 -2.11 -6.73
CA GLY A 330 10.34 -1.79 -5.34
C GLY A 330 9.54 -2.87 -4.65
N ALA A 331 9.60 -2.85 -3.32
CA ALA A 331 8.82 -3.70 -2.44
C ALA A 331 8.20 -2.83 -1.34
N TYR A 332 6.92 -3.06 -1.09
CA TYR A 332 6.16 -2.47 0.00
C TYR A 332 5.79 -3.58 0.97
N PHE A 333 5.95 -3.36 2.26
CA PHE A 333 5.58 -4.29 3.32
C PHE A 333 4.64 -3.57 4.28
N ALA A 334 3.58 -4.23 4.70
CA ALA A 334 2.67 -3.66 5.70
C ALA A 334 2.21 -4.73 6.66
N THR A 335 2.19 -4.40 7.95
CA THR A 335 1.53 -5.20 8.97
C THR A 335 0.03 -5.19 8.72
N ALA A 336 -0.67 -6.16 9.29
CA ALA A 336 -2.12 -6.30 9.17
C ALA A 336 -2.88 -4.99 9.48
N GLY A 337 -2.40 -4.23 10.47
CA GLY A 337 -2.98 -2.95 10.87
C GLY A 337 -2.72 -1.79 9.92
N ALA A 338 -1.61 -1.82 9.19
CA ALA A 338 -1.27 -0.85 8.15
C ALA A 338 -1.66 -1.31 6.74
N ASN A 339 -2.18 -2.54 6.61
CA ASN A 339 -2.38 -3.19 5.34
C ASN A 339 -3.47 -2.47 4.50
N MET A 340 -3.00 -1.74 3.50
CA MET A 340 -3.81 -0.96 2.56
C MET A 340 -4.54 -1.81 1.50
N PHE A 341 -4.24 -3.11 1.42
CA PHE A 341 -5.00 -4.05 0.59
C PHE A 341 -6.43 -4.26 1.19
N GLY A 342 -6.61 -4.17 2.51
CA GLY A 342 -7.85 -4.61 3.19
C GLY A 342 -9.11 -3.71 3.10
N ARG A 343 -9.03 -2.48 2.57
CA ARG A 343 -10.23 -1.59 2.49
C ARG A 343 -10.96 -1.63 1.15
N ARG A 344 -10.27 -2.00 0.07
CA ARG A 344 -10.82 -2.06 -1.31
C ARG A 344 -10.20 -3.14 -2.21
N VAL A 345 -9.21 -3.88 -1.72
CA VAL A 345 -8.58 -4.99 -2.47
C VAL A 345 -9.13 -6.33 -1.97
N PHE A 346 -9.52 -6.51 -0.72
CA PHE A 346 -10.17 -7.74 -0.22
C PHE A 346 -10.93 -7.44 1.08
N SER A 347 -12.12 -8.03 1.34
CA SER A 347 -12.90 -7.86 2.59
C SER A 347 -12.10 -8.24 3.84
N ARG A 348 -12.37 -7.48 4.90
CA ARG A 348 -11.80 -7.55 6.25
C ARG A 348 -11.99 -8.88 6.99
N GLN A 349 -12.66 -9.88 6.43
CA GLN A 349 -13.04 -11.03 7.24
C GLN A 349 -11.84 -11.81 7.80
N CYS A 350 -10.66 -11.78 7.17
CA CYS A 350 -9.46 -12.51 7.65
C CYS A 350 -8.09 -11.95 7.18
N THR A 351 -7.74 -10.68 7.40
CA THR A 351 -6.38 -10.19 7.03
C THR A 351 -5.57 -9.79 8.25
N ASP A 352 -4.99 -10.78 8.92
CA ASP A 352 -4.25 -10.63 10.19
C ASP A 352 -2.74 -10.63 10.04
N TYR A 353 -2.25 -10.47 8.82
CA TYR A 353 -0.83 -10.69 8.54
C TYR A 353 -0.15 -9.50 7.90
N LEU A 354 1.16 -9.47 8.18
CA LEU A 354 2.11 -8.79 7.34
C LEU A 354 2.00 -9.35 5.92
N ASP A 355 1.79 -8.48 4.96
CA ASP A 355 1.94 -8.84 3.56
C ASP A 355 2.74 -7.79 2.81
N CYS A 356 3.09 -8.11 1.58
CA CYS A 356 3.85 -7.22 0.74
C CYS A 356 3.25 -7.08 -0.66
N ALA A 357 3.75 -6.07 -1.35
CA ALA A 357 3.65 -6.00 -2.79
C ALA A 357 5.04 -5.72 -3.35
N ALA A 358 5.27 -6.10 -4.58
CA ALA A 358 6.49 -5.78 -5.31
C ALA A 358 6.17 -5.32 -6.72
N PHE A 359 7.02 -4.48 -7.32
CA PHE A 359 6.96 -4.17 -8.74
C PHE A 359 8.35 -4.26 -9.39
N LEU A 360 8.34 -4.54 -10.68
CA LEU A 360 9.47 -4.42 -11.59
C LEU A 360 9.00 -3.67 -12.83
N LYS A 361 9.72 -2.61 -13.20
CA LYS A 361 9.36 -1.72 -14.31
C LYS A 361 10.58 -1.37 -15.15
N LEU A 362 10.41 -1.50 -16.47
CA LEU A 362 11.29 -0.92 -17.47
C LEU A 362 10.51 0.17 -18.21
N GLU A 363 10.99 1.42 -18.19
CA GLU A 363 10.27 2.56 -18.78
C GLU A 363 11.22 3.50 -19.51
N THR A 364 10.78 3.99 -20.67
CA THR A 364 11.32 5.16 -21.34
C THR A 364 10.24 6.23 -21.45
N LYS A 365 10.59 7.47 -21.11
CA LYS A 365 9.68 8.60 -21.14
C LYS A 365 10.31 9.78 -21.88
N SER A 366 9.61 10.29 -22.87
CA SER A 366 10.05 11.46 -23.63
C SER A 366 10.17 12.68 -22.71
N GLY A 367 11.30 13.40 -22.80
CA GLY A 367 11.59 14.56 -21.97
C GLY A 367 12.04 14.25 -20.54
N ASP A 368 12.07 12.98 -20.12
CA ASP A 368 12.60 12.61 -18.82
C ASP A 368 14.14 12.52 -18.86
N PRO A 369 14.88 13.22 -17.99
CA PRO A 369 16.34 13.31 -18.08
C PRO A 369 17.07 11.97 -17.82
N TYR A 370 16.39 10.94 -17.29
CA TYR A 370 17.02 9.68 -16.88
C TYR A 370 16.59 8.46 -17.69
N THR A 371 15.38 8.49 -18.25
CA THR A 371 14.76 7.37 -18.96
C THR A 371 14.56 7.64 -20.45
N HIS A 372 14.82 8.85 -20.92
CA HIS A 372 14.62 9.25 -22.30
C HIS A 372 15.53 8.49 -23.27
N LEU A 373 14.91 7.75 -24.19
CA LEU A 373 15.59 7.09 -25.31
C LEU A 373 15.42 7.87 -26.62
N LEU A 374 14.22 8.39 -26.88
CA LEU A 374 13.86 9.09 -28.10
C LEU A 374 12.77 10.14 -27.83
N THR A 375 12.88 11.31 -28.46
CA THR A 375 11.85 12.35 -28.38
C THR A 375 10.54 11.88 -29.00
N GLY A 376 9.45 12.07 -28.27
CA GLY A 376 8.11 11.63 -28.62
C GLY A 376 7.78 10.21 -28.14
N LEU A 377 8.78 9.37 -27.83
CA LEU A 377 8.55 7.99 -27.41
C LEU A 377 8.24 7.90 -25.90
N ASN A 378 7.11 7.28 -25.55
CA ASN A 378 6.86 6.77 -24.21
C ASN A 378 6.52 5.29 -24.30
N ALA A 379 7.29 4.43 -23.66
CA ALA A 379 7.07 3.00 -23.67
C ALA A 379 7.51 2.36 -22.37
N GLY A 380 6.92 1.22 -22.03
CA GLY A 380 7.36 0.47 -20.88
C GLY A 380 6.64 -0.84 -20.68
N VAL A 381 7.19 -1.63 -19.77
CA VAL A 381 6.60 -2.85 -19.23
C VAL A 381 6.73 -2.80 -17.71
N GLU A 382 5.65 -3.11 -17.02
CA GLU A 382 5.60 -3.17 -15.57
C GLU A 382 4.84 -4.41 -15.13
N ALA A 383 5.41 -5.14 -14.18
CA ALA A 383 4.75 -6.25 -13.50
C ALA A 383 4.70 -5.97 -12.01
N ARG A 384 3.57 -6.30 -11.38
CA ARG A 384 3.32 -6.09 -9.96
C ARG A 384 2.83 -7.39 -9.34
N LEU A 385 3.40 -7.72 -8.20
CA LEU A 385 3.00 -8.82 -7.33
C LEU A 385 2.30 -8.23 -6.11
N TYR A 386 1.16 -8.80 -5.74
CA TYR A 386 0.42 -8.40 -4.55
C TYR A 386 0.18 -9.59 -3.64
N ILE A 387 0.21 -9.35 -2.34
CA ILE A 387 -0.15 -10.27 -1.26
C ILE A 387 0.43 -11.70 -1.36
N PRO A 388 1.73 -11.88 -1.71
CA PRO A 388 2.29 -13.20 -1.96
C PRO A 388 2.27 -14.13 -0.75
N PHE A 389 2.12 -13.60 0.46
CA PHE A 389 2.14 -14.40 1.68
C PHE A 389 0.75 -14.88 2.10
N THR A 390 -0.30 -14.13 1.77
CA THR A 390 -1.66 -14.46 2.22
C THR A 390 -2.65 -14.79 1.11
N TYR A 391 -2.26 -14.75 -0.17
CA TYR A 391 -3.16 -15.04 -1.29
C TYR A 391 -3.97 -16.36 -1.17
N THR A 392 -3.39 -17.43 -0.60
CA THR A 392 -4.08 -18.71 -0.39
C THR A 392 -5.14 -18.67 0.71
N SER A 393 -5.06 -17.69 1.61
CA SER A 393 -6.04 -17.48 2.68
C SER A 393 -7.23 -16.65 2.22
N TYR A 394 -7.12 -15.95 1.07
CA TYR A 394 -8.24 -15.26 0.45
C TYR A 394 -9.12 -16.24 -0.32
N VAL A 395 -9.95 -16.96 0.43
CA VAL A 395 -11.18 -17.55 -0.10
C VAL A 395 -12.18 -16.42 -0.37
N SER A 396 -13.15 -16.60 -1.26
CA SER A 396 -14.17 -15.58 -1.59
C SER A 396 -13.66 -14.26 -2.20
N ASN A 397 -12.40 -14.21 -2.68
CA ASN A 397 -11.77 -12.98 -3.16
C ASN A 397 -11.98 -11.83 -2.17
N GLY A 398 -11.78 -12.15 -0.87
CA GLY A 398 -11.98 -11.22 0.23
C GLY A 398 -13.45 -10.89 0.39
N GLY A 399 -14.28 -11.86 0.80
CA GLY A 399 -15.59 -11.67 1.43
C GLY A 399 -16.60 -10.76 0.71
N ILE A 400 -16.40 -10.43 -0.56
CA ILE A 400 -17.41 -9.73 -1.36
C ILE A 400 -18.19 -10.82 -2.07
N ASP A 401 -19.42 -11.00 -1.63
CA ASP A 401 -20.38 -11.84 -2.33
C ASP A 401 -20.57 -11.31 -3.76
N TYR A 402 -20.02 -12.01 -4.74
CA TYR A 402 -20.33 -11.72 -6.14
C TYR A 402 -21.72 -12.28 -6.43
N LYS A 403 -22.69 -11.39 -6.64
CA LYS A 403 -24.12 -11.73 -6.80
C LYS A 403 -24.71 -12.48 -5.60
N GLY A 404 -24.32 -12.13 -4.37
CA GLY A 404 -24.90 -12.71 -3.16
C GLY A 404 -24.42 -14.13 -2.83
N LYS A 405 -23.26 -14.56 -3.35
CA LYS A 405 -22.71 -15.90 -3.11
C LYS A 405 -21.24 -15.86 -2.69
N THR A 406 -20.93 -16.64 -1.66
CA THR A 406 -19.58 -16.82 -1.11
C THR A 406 -18.79 -17.85 -1.92
N MET A 407 -17.65 -17.45 -2.52
CA MET A 407 -16.78 -18.35 -3.29
C MET A 407 -15.92 -19.22 -2.35
N ARG A 408 -15.67 -20.48 -2.74
CA ARG A 408 -15.03 -21.49 -1.88
C ARG A 408 -13.54 -21.75 -2.14
N ASP A 409 -12.99 -21.29 -3.27
CA ASP A 409 -11.61 -21.56 -3.66
C ASP A 409 -10.66 -20.36 -3.50
N PRO A 410 -9.37 -20.60 -3.19
CA PRO A 410 -8.36 -19.53 -3.17
C PRO A 410 -8.02 -19.04 -4.58
N ILE A 411 -7.46 -17.83 -4.65
CA ILE A 411 -7.01 -17.17 -5.88
C ILE A 411 -5.62 -17.65 -6.32
N ASN A 412 -5.22 -17.39 -7.57
CA ASN A 412 -3.82 -17.53 -7.99
C ASN A 412 -2.96 -16.46 -7.34
N LEU A 413 -1.63 -16.68 -7.28
CA LEU A 413 -0.67 -15.65 -6.88
C LEU A 413 -0.95 -14.34 -7.67
N PRO A 414 -1.35 -13.24 -7.01
CA PRO A 414 -1.82 -12.04 -7.71
C PRO A 414 -0.69 -11.30 -8.39
N VAL A 415 -0.58 -11.50 -9.70
CA VAL A 415 0.37 -10.80 -10.57
C VAL A 415 -0.42 -10.06 -11.62
N VAL A 416 -0.19 -8.75 -11.71
CA VAL A 416 -0.75 -7.89 -12.75
C VAL A 416 0.36 -7.24 -13.54
N GLY A 417 0.17 -7.15 -14.85
CA GLY A 417 1.13 -6.60 -15.78
C GLY A 417 0.51 -5.54 -16.68
N LYS A 418 1.33 -4.59 -17.09
CA LYS A 418 1.00 -3.57 -18.07
C LYS A 418 2.18 -3.40 -19.02
N THR A 419 1.91 -3.42 -20.33
CA THR A 419 2.85 -3.00 -21.37
C THR A 419 2.22 -1.85 -22.14
N TRP A 420 2.97 -0.79 -22.41
CA TRP A 420 2.47 0.36 -23.16
C TRP A 420 3.52 0.90 -24.12
N LEU A 421 3.03 1.50 -25.19
CA LEU A 421 3.82 2.19 -26.19
C LEU A 421 3.00 3.35 -26.75
N SER A 422 3.63 4.50 -26.90
CA SER A 422 3.08 5.64 -27.64
C SER A 422 4.21 6.45 -28.26
N TYR A 423 3.94 7.06 -29.41
CA TYR A 423 4.91 7.91 -30.09
C TYR A 423 4.24 9.20 -30.55
N GLN A 424 4.66 10.34 -30.01
CA GLN A 424 4.13 11.65 -30.39
C GLN A 424 4.88 12.20 -31.60
N ILE A 425 4.12 12.41 -32.68
CA ILE A 425 4.56 12.96 -33.96
C ILE A 425 4.08 14.41 -34.03
N ALA A 426 5.01 15.36 -34.15
CA ALA A 426 4.65 16.76 -34.38
C ALA A 426 4.14 16.94 -35.81
N LEU A 427 2.99 17.59 -35.97
CA LEU A 427 2.39 17.94 -37.27
C LEU A 427 2.51 19.45 -37.57
N GLY A 428 3.11 20.21 -36.66
CA GLY A 428 3.30 21.65 -36.73
C GLY A 428 3.74 22.20 -35.37
N SER A 429 3.64 23.51 -35.17
CA SER A 429 3.99 24.16 -33.91
C SER A 429 3.01 23.90 -32.77
N HIS A 430 1.73 23.66 -33.09
CA HIS A 430 0.65 23.50 -32.10
C HIS A 430 -0.15 22.19 -32.29
N ALA A 431 0.20 21.40 -33.31
CA ALA A 431 -0.53 20.19 -33.68
C ALA A 431 0.35 18.94 -33.54
N TRP A 432 -0.22 17.85 -33.04
CA TRP A 432 0.46 16.57 -32.91
C TRP A 432 -0.49 15.38 -33.00
N LEU A 433 0.06 14.24 -33.41
CA LEU A 433 -0.60 12.93 -33.44
C LEU A 433 0.19 11.96 -32.55
N LYS A 434 -0.50 11.15 -31.78
CA LYS A 434 0.10 10.17 -30.86
C LYS A 434 -0.61 8.83 -30.98
N PRO A 435 -0.20 7.94 -31.91
CA PRO A 435 -0.58 6.53 -31.84
C PRO A 435 -0.12 5.90 -30.52
N TYR A 436 -0.90 4.95 -30.02
CA TYR A 436 -0.58 4.18 -28.83
C TYR A 436 -1.16 2.77 -28.85
N ALA A 437 -0.54 1.91 -28.04
CA ALA A 437 -1.01 0.57 -27.72
C ALA A 437 -0.74 0.29 -26.25
N VAL A 438 -1.69 -0.36 -25.58
CA VAL A 438 -1.56 -0.80 -24.19
C VAL A 438 -2.13 -2.20 -24.06
N VAL A 439 -1.42 -3.06 -23.34
CA VAL A 439 -1.83 -4.42 -23.00
C VAL A 439 -1.75 -4.58 -21.49
N TYR A 440 -2.79 -5.14 -20.90
CA TYR A 440 -2.84 -5.55 -19.51
C TYR A 440 -2.92 -7.06 -19.42
N GLY A 441 -2.32 -7.61 -18.38
CA GLY A 441 -2.42 -9.02 -18.03
C GLY A 441 -2.65 -9.19 -16.54
N THR A 442 -3.38 -10.24 -16.16
CA THR A 442 -3.64 -10.59 -14.76
C THR A 442 -3.64 -12.10 -14.59
N THR A 443 -3.25 -12.58 -13.41
CA THR A 443 -3.40 -13.99 -13.03
C THR A 443 -4.76 -14.32 -12.41
N ASN A 444 -5.60 -13.30 -12.17
CA ASN A 444 -6.90 -13.46 -11.55
C ASN A 444 -7.98 -12.59 -12.23
N ARG A 445 -9.17 -13.15 -12.40
CA ARG A 445 -10.36 -12.49 -12.96
C ARG A 445 -11.62 -12.87 -12.16
N PHE A 446 -12.63 -11.99 -12.10
CA PHE A 446 -13.94 -12.29 -11.52
C PHE A 446 -14.75 -13.17 -12.47
N ASN A 447 -14.40 -14.46 -12.53
CA ASN A 447 -15.13 -15.45 -13.31
C ASN A 447 -15.35 -16.72 -12.49
N THR A 448 -16.53 -17.31 -12.61
CA THR A 448 -16.97 -18.43 -11.77
C THR A 448 -17.64 -19.53 -12.56
N ASP A 449 -17.48 -20.77 -12.10
CA ASP A 449 -18.27 -21.88 -12.59
C ASP A 449 -19.74 -21.83 -12.10
N LYS A 450 -20.57 -22.80 -12.51
CA LYS A 450 -21.97 -22.90 -12.07
C LYS A 450 -22.12 -23.13 -10.56
N ALA A 451 -21.11 -23.73 -9.92
CA ALA A 451 -21.06 -23.95 -8.48
C ALA A 451 -20.57 -22.71 -7.71
N ASN A 452 -20.23 -21.62 -8.41
CA ASN A 452 -19.68 -20.39 -7.85
C ASN A 452 -18.28 -20.62 -7.25
N ASN A 453 -17.49 -21.47 -7.89
CA ASN A 453 -16.06 -21.55 -7.66
C ASN A 453 -15.35 -20.57 -8.59
N LEU A 454 -14.28 -19.92 -8.10
CA LEU A 454 -13.46 -19.04 -8.93
C LEU A 454 -12.66 -19.87 -9.92
N LEU A 455 -12.71 -19.51 -11.20
CA LEU A 455 -12.08 -20.30 -12.27
C LEU A 455 -10.55 -20.15 -12.37
N ARG A 456 -9.91 -19.37 -11.47
CA ARG A 456 -8.45 -19.14 -11.42
C ARG A 456 -7.84 -18.84 -12.80
N GLU A 457 -8.50 -17.95 -13.54
CA GLU A 457 -8.14 -17.68 -14.92
C GLU A 457 -7.10 -16.58 -15.02
N LYS A 458 -6.15 -16.80 -15.93
CA LYS A 458 -5.29 -15.74 -16.47
C LYS A 458 -6.08 -14.99 -17.52
N ALA A 459 -6.00 -13.67 -17.53
CA ALA A 459 -6.70 -12.84 -18.50
C ALA A 459 -5.80 -11.74 -19.06
N MET A 460 -6.12 -11.31 -20.26
CA MET A 460 -5.49 -10.20 -20.97
C MET A 460 -6.57 -9.23 -21.48
N GLN A 461 -6.18 -7.98 -21.64
CA GLN A 461 -7.00 -6.91 -22.21
C GLN A 461 -6.06 -6.02 -23.00
N TYR A 462 -6.49 -5.51 -24.15
CA TYR A 462 -5.69 -4.52 -24.87
C TYR A 462 -6.54 -3.38 -25.41
N HIS A 463 -5.90 -2.24 -25.59
CA HIS A 463 -6.45 -1.18 -26.41
C HIS A 463 -5.38 -0.55 -27.30
N VAL A 464 -5.78 -0.21 -28.51
CA VAL A 464 -4.93 0.42 -29.52
C VAL A 464 -5.68 1.59 -30.10
N GLY A 465 -4.98 2.70 -30.35
CA GLY A 465 -5.65 3.90 -30.80
C GLY A 465 -4.66 5.01 -31.11
N PHE A 466 -5.21 6.21 -31.23
CA PHE A 466 -4.43 7.41 -31.36
C PHE A 466 -5.13 8.57 -30.67
N THR A 467 -4.32 9.49 -30.15
CA THR A 467 -4.78 10.80 -29.71
C THR A 467 -4.25 11.84 -30.69
N VAL A 468 -5.08 12.77 -31.14
CA VAL A 468 -4.68 13.90 -31.97
C VAL A 468 -5.03 15.20 -31.27
N SER A 469 -4.11 16.14 -31.26
CA SER A 469 -4.36 17.52 -30.86
C SER A 469 -4.14 18.40 -32.07
N PRO A 470 -5.22 18.87 -32.73
CA PRO A 470 -5.09 19.72 -33.92
C PRO A 470 -4.72 21.16 -33.55
N ILE A 471 -5.08 21.60 -32.35
CA ILE A 471 -4.79 22.92 -31.78
C ILE A 471 -4.52 22.76 -30.28
N GLU A 472 -3.86 23.76 -29.70
CA GLU A 472 -3.54 23.80 -28.28
C GLU A 472 -4.79 23.55 -27.40
N LYS A 473 -4.62 22.77 -26.33
CA LYS A 473 -5.66 22.44 -25.33
C LYS A 473 -6.84 21.57 -25.80
N VAL A 474 -6.90 21.18 -27.08
CA VAL A 474 -7.94 20.26 -27.60
C VAL A 474 -7.31 18.91 -27.94
N GLU A 475 -7.84 17.82 -27.40
CA GLU A 475 -7.40 16.46 -27.67
C GLU A 475 -8.59 15.58 -28.08
N PHE A 476 -8.49 14.94 -29.25
CA PHE A 476 -9.40 13.89 -29.70
C PHE A 476 -8.73 12.53 -29.52
N ASP A 477 -9.43 11.59 -28.91
CA ASP A 477 -8.98 10.21 -28.72
C ASP A 477 -9.90 9.26 -29.49
N ALA A 478 -9.31 8.33 -30.24
CA ALA A 478 -10.05 7.27 -30.92
C ALA A 478 -9.30 5.95 -30.72
N ARG A 479 -9.99 4.95 -30.19
CA ARG A 479 -9.36 3.67 -29.83
C ARG A 479 -10.29 2.48 -29.97
N TRP A 480 -9.68 1.34 -30.26
CA TRP A 480 -10.29 0.03 -30.17
C TRP A 480 -9.90 -0.63 -28.86
N GLU A 481 -10.88 -1.13 -28.11
CA GLU A 481 -10.68 -1.90 -26.88
C GLU A 481 -11.15 -3.34 -27.07
N GLN A 482 -10.30 -4.32 -26.76
CA GLN A 482 -10.67 -5.75 -26.72
C GLN A 482 -10.53 -6.27 -25.29
N GLY A 483 -11.56 -6.95 -24.79
CA GLY A 483 -11.74 -7.23 -23.37
C GLY A 483 -12.20 -5.98 -22.58
N ARG A 484 -12.35 -6.09 -21.26
CA ARG A 484 -12.85 -5.01 -20.40
C ARG A 484 -12.09 -4.92 -19.09
N LEU A 485 -11.63 -3.72 -18.73
CA LEU A 485 -10.97 -3.45 -17.47
C LEU A 485 -11.95 -3.39 -16.29
N ALA A 486 -11.49 -3.79 -15.11
CA ALA A 486 -12.19 -3.67 -13.84
C ALA A 486 -11.78 -2.38 -13.12
N THR A 487 -12.67 -1.82 -12.31
CA THR A 487 -12.30 -0.79 -11.33
C THR A 487 -11.60 -1.39 -10.10
N ALA A 488 -11.64 -2.71 -9.95
CA ALA A 488 -10.99 -3.46 -8.88
C ALA A 488 -9.48 -3.65 -9.16
N PRO A 489 -8.58 -3.14 -8.29
CA PRO A 489 -7.18 -2.88 -8.65
C PRO A 489 -6.28 -4.13 -8.88
N TYR A 490 -6.70 -5.30 -8.42
CA TYR A 490 -5.93 -6.55 -8.37
C TYR A 490 -6.52 -7.66 -9.25
N MET A 491 -7.76 -7.47 -9.69
CA MET A 491 -8.39 -8.31 -10.71
C MET A 491 -8.13 -7.70 -12.08
N LEU A 492 -8.14 -6.36 -12.17
CA LEU A 492 -7.80 -5.52 -13.33
C LEU A 492 -8.65 -5.74 -14.59
N ILE A 493 -9.13 -6.96 -14.85
CA ILE A 493 -9.82 -7.39 -16.06
C ILE A 493 -11.11 -8.11 -15.65
N THR A 494 -12.23 -7.65 -16.20
CA THR A 494 -13.56 -8.27 -16.05
C THR A 494 -13.92 -9.17 -17.22
N GLU A 495 -13.45 -8.84 -18.43
CA GLU A 495 -13.65 -9.62 -19.65
C GLU A 495 -12.32 -9.78 -20.38
N ASP A 496 -11.95 -11.03 -20.68
CA ASP A 496 -10.73 -11.41 -21.39
C ASP A 496 -10.82 -11.12 -22.90
N ILE A 497 -9.68 -11.07 -23.59
CA ILE A 497 -9.63 -10.86 -25.05
C ILE A 497 -10.39 -11.93 -25.83
N SER A 498 -10.45 -13.16 -25.33
CA SER A 498 -11.14 -14.27 -26.00
C SER A 498 -12.59 -14.42 -25.57
N SER A 499 -13.15 -13.45 -24.83
CA SER A 499 -14.53 -13.54 -24.35
C SER A 499 -15.52 -13.33 -25.49
N ASP A 500 -16.33 -14.36 -25.77
CA ASP A 500 -17.45 -14.29 -26.71
C ASP A 500 -18.52 -13.25 -26.31
N LYS A 501 -18.45 -12.74 -25.07
CA LYS A 501 -19.38 -11.74 -24.53
C LYS A 501 -18.99 -10.30 -24.88
N HIS A 502 -17.76 -10.06 -25.36
CA HIS A 502 -17.28 -8.73 -25.67
C HIS A 502 -16.46 -8.71 -26.97
N PHE A 503 -17.18 -8.66 -28.09
CA PHE A 503 -16.63 -8.26 -29.38
C PHE A 503 -16.22 -6.79 -29.25
N GLY A 504 -14.95 -6.46 -29.56
CA GLY A 504 -14.31 -5.22 -29.12
C GLY A 504 -15.11 -3.92 -29.37
N THR A 505 -14.82 -2.93 -28.52
CA THR A 505 -15.52 -1.65 -28.48
C THR A 505 -14.67 -0.58 -29.12
N PHE A 506 -15.23 0.18 -30.05
CA PHE A 506 -14.62 1.42 -30.53
C PHE A 506 -15.05 2.59 -29.65
N VAL A 507 -14.10 3.28 -29.05
CA VAL A 507 -14.30 4.39 -28.10
C VAL A 507 -13.72 5.66 -28.67
N CYS A 508 -14.52 6.74 -28.65
CA CYS A 508 -14.10 8.08 -29.02
C CYS A 508 -14.21 9.02 -27.81
N GLY A 509 -13.25 9.91 -27.63
CA GLY A 509 -13.23 10.90 -26.56
C GLY A 509 -12.80 12.28 -27.06
N LEU A 510 -13.30 13.32 -26.41
CA LEU A 510 -12.87 14.70 -26.60
C LEU A 510 -12.53 15.29 -25.24
N LYS A 511 -11.35 15.89 -25.13
CA LYS A 511 -10.90 16.64 -23.96
C LYS A 511 -10.58 18.07 -24.38
N ILE A 512 -11.13 19.02 -23.62
CA ILE A 512 -10.86 20.45 -23.76
C ILE A 512 -10.34 20.93 -22.41
N ALA A 513 -9.10 21.41 -22.39
CA ALA A 513 -8.53 22.09 -21.22
C ALA A 513 -8.80 23.58 -21.34
N TRP A 514 -9.28 24.22 -20.27
CA TRP A 514 -9.58 25.65 -20.23
C TRP A 514 -8.47 26.36 -19.44
#